data_AF-A0A2S3Y1Z4-F1
#
_entry.id   AF-A0A2S3Y1Z4-F1
#
_cell.length_a   1.000
_cell.length_b   1.000
_cell.length_c   1.000
_cell.angle_alpha   90.00
_cell.angle_beta   90.00
_cell.angle_gamma   90.00
#
_symmetry.space_group_name_H-M   'P 1'
#
loop_
_entity.id
_entity.type
_entity.pdbx_description
1 polymer ?
#
loop_
_entity_poly.entity_id
_entity_poly.type
_entity_poly.pdbx_seq_one_letter_code
_entity_poly.pdbx_strand_id
1 'polypeptide(L)'
;MTCASCAARIEKKLNRMDGVEATVNYATEKAKVTYRDDDVSVQDLISTVEATGYTAQPPPPPETRQGTPGTDEAESEPDDGLTALRQRLITSLVLSVPVIAMAMVPALQFDN
;
A
#
# COMPACT_ATOMS: atom_id res chain seq x y z
N MET A 1 -10.97 -14.03 5.75
CA MET A 1 -10.11 -15.05 6.37
C MET A 1 -9.80 -14.67 7.81
N THR A 2 -10.24 -15.43 8.81
CA THR A 2 -10.05 -15.08 10.24
C THR A 2 -9.03 -15.97 10.98
N CYS A 3 -8.35 -16.90 10.29
CA CYS A 3 -7.52 -17.90 10.95
C CYS A 3 -6.20 -18.15 10.20
N ALA A 4 -5.08 -18.11 10.95
CA ALA A 4 -3.74 -18.35 10.42
C ALA A 4 -3.59 -19.75 9.79
N SER A 5 -4.26 -20.77 10.33
CA SER A 5 -4.21 -22.12 9.77
C SER A 5 -4.94 -22.23 8.42
N CYS A 6 -5.99 -21.43 8.23
CA CYS A 6 -6.70 -21.35 6.95
C CYS A 6 -5.81 -20.72 5.87
N ALA A 7 -5.12 -19.63 6.19
CA ALA A 7 -4.17 -18.99 5.29
C ALA A 7 -3.04 -19.96 4.90
N ALA A 8 -2.45 -20.67 5.87
CA ALA A 8 -1.42 -21.67 5.60
C ALA A 8 -1.92 -22.82 4.70
N ARG A 9 -3.19 -23.21 4.83
CA ARG A 9 -3.80 -24.26 3.98
C ARG A 9 -3.95 -23.78 2.54
N ILE A 10 -4.39 -22.55 2.34
CA ILE A 10 -4.54 -21.93 1.01
C ILE A 10 -3.16 -21.77 0.36
N GLU A 11 -2.20 -21.20 1.10
CA GLU A 11 -0.82 -21.01 0.63
C GLU A 11 -0.20 -22.33 0.19
N LYS A 12 -0.33 -23.39 1.00
CA LYS A 12 0.17 -24.73 0.65
C LYS A 12 -0.54 -25.34 -0.57
N LYS A 13 -1.81 -24.99 -0.81
CA LYS A 13 -2.55 -25.51 -1.96
C LYS A 13 -2.15 -24.79 -3.26
N LEU A 14 -1.94 -23.47 -3.21
CA LEU A 14 -1.44 -22.68 -4.33
C LEU A 14 -0.01 -23.04 -4.71
N ASN A 15 0.90 -23.17 -3.74
CA ASN A 15 2.31 -23.56 -3.95
C ASN A 15 2.49 -25.01 -4.44
N ARG A 16 1.42 -25.79 -4.59
CA ARG A 16 1.45 -27.12 -5.22
C ARG A 16 1.18 -27.07 -6.72
N MET A 17 0.73 -25.94 -7.23
CA MET A 17 0.56 -25.74 -8.67
C MET A 17 1.94 -25.51 -9.28
N ASP A 18 2.19 -26.10 -10.45
CA ASP A 18 3.48 -25.97 -11.13
C ASP A 18 3.73 -24.52 -11.54
N GLY A 19 4.91 -23.99 -11.22
CA GLY A 19 5.29 -22.62 -11.58
C GLY A 19 4.62 -21.52 -10.74
N VAL A 20 3.94 -21.86 -9.64
CA VAL A 20 3.27 -20.89 -8.75
C VAL A 20 4.05 -20.72 -7.45
N GLU A 21 4.37 -19.47 -7.11
CA GLU A 21 4.87 -19.05 -5.80
C GLU A 21 3.84 -18.13 -5.15
N ALA A 22 3.26 -18.55 -4.03
CA ALA A 22 2.20 -17.84 -3.34
C ALA A 22 2.55 -17.58 -1.87
N THR A 23 2.16 -16.40 -1.39
CA THR A 23 2.21 -16.03 0.03
C THR A 23 0.86 -15.44 0.43
N VAL A 24 0.30 -15.86 1.57
CA VAL A 24 -1.02 -15.42 2.03
C VAL A 24 -0.91 -14.68 3.35
N ASN A 25 -1.40 -13.45 3.39
CA ASN A 25 -1.49 -12.66 4.62
C ASN A 25 -2.91 -12.72 5.18
N TYR A 26 -3.11 -13.49 6.25
CA TYR A 26 -4.41 -13.65 6.89
C TYR A 26 -5.00 -12.35 7.46
N ALA A 27 -4.15 -11.43 7.92
CA ALA A 27 -4.60 -10.17 8.53
C ALA A 27 -5.16 -9.19 7.50
N THR A 28 -4.62 -9.23 6.27
CA THR A 28 -5.09 -8.39 5.16
C THR A 28 -6.04 -9.09 4.20
N GLU A 29 -6.26 -10.40 4.40
CA GLU A 29 -7.04 -11.26 3.50
C GLU A 29 -6.53 -11.25 2.05
N LYS A 30 -5.25 -10.96 1.84
CA LYS A 30 -4.61 -10.85 0.52
C LYS A 30 -3.63 -11.99 0.29
N ALA A 31 -3.67 -12.54 -0.92
CA ALA A 31 -2.66 -13.45 -1.44
C ALA A 31 -1.81 -12.71 -2.48
N LYS A 32 -0.50 -12.79 -2.35
CA LYS A 32 0.44 -12.39 -3.41
C LYS A 32 0.88 -13.66 -4.12
N VAL A 33 0.72 -13.69 -5.44
CA VAL A 33 1.03 -14.85 -6.26
C VAL A 33 1.91 -14.42 -7.43
N THR A 34 3.01 -15.12 -7.62
CA THR A 34 3.88 -15.04 -8.80
C THR A 34 3.67 -16.34 -9.58
N TYR A 35 3.36 -16.23 -10.86
CA TYR A 35 3.10 -17.39 -11.73
C TYR A 35 3.53 -17.07 -13.17
N ARG A 36 3.65 -18.10 -14.01
CA ARG A 36 3.91 -17.96 -15.44
C ARG A 36 2.59 -17.98 -16.20
N ASP A 37 2.30 -16.91 -16.95
CA ASP A 37 1.03 -16.74 -17.68
C ASP A 37 0.76 -17.83 -18.73
N ASP A 38 1.80 -18.49 -19.22
CA ASP A 38 1.67 -19.56 -20.22
C ASP A 38 1.11 -20.87 -19.64
N ASP A 39 1.29 -21.10 -18.33
CA ASP A 39 0.99 -22.39 -17.67
C ASP A 39 -0.21 -22.30 -16.71
N VAL A 40 -0.48 -21.12 -16.14
CA VAL A 40 -1.48 -20.92 -15.09
C VAL A 40 -2.26 -19.63 -15.33
N SER A 41 -3.58 -19.72 -15.37
CA SER A 41 -4.44 -18.53 -15.44
C SER A 41 -4.86 -18.02 -14.06
N VAL A 42 -5.25 -16.75 -13.98
CA VAL A 42 -5.86 -16.17 -12.77
C VAL A 42 -7.08 -16.98 -12.30
N GLN A 43 -7.85 -17.55 -13.22
CA GLN A 43 -9.02 -18.37 -12.88
C GLN A 43 -8.63 -19.71 -12.25
N ASP A 44 -7.49 -20.29 -12.64
CA ASP A 44 -6.98 -21.52 -12.02
C ASP A 44 -6.55 -21.26 -10.56
N LEU A 45 -5.98 -20.08 -10.30
CA LEU A 45 -5.64 -19.65 -8.94
C LEU A 45 -6.90 -19.45 -8.09
N ILE A 46 -7.92 -18.78 -8.63
CA ILE A 46 -9.20 -18.54 -7.94
C ILE A 46 -9.90 -19.86 -7.64
N SER A 47 -10.06 -20.73 -8.64
CA SER A 47 -10.70 -22.04 -8.46
C SER A 47 -9.96 -22.92 -7.46
N THR A 48 -8.62 -22.80 -7.38
CA THR A 48 -7.82 -23.49 -6.36
C THR A 48 -8.13 -22.99 -4.95
N VAL A 49 -8.35 -21.69 -4.77
CA VAL A 49 -8.80 -21.11 -3.49
C VAL A 49 -10.23 -21.55 -3.18
N GLU A 50 -11.13 -21.56 -4.16
CA GLU A 50 -12.52 -22.02 -4.01
C GLU A 50 -12.63 -23.49 -3.61
N ALA A 51 -11.76 -24.34 -4.14
CA ALA A 51 -11.66 -25.74 -3.74
C ALA A 51 -11.27 -25.93 -2.26
N THR A 52 -10.75 -24.88 -1.59
CA THR A 52 -10.48 -24.88 -0.15
C THR A 52 -11.64 -24.33 0.70
N GLY A 53 -12.74 -23.91 0.06
CA GLY A 53 -13.95 -23.39 0.71
C GLY A 53 -13.96 -21.86 0.90
N TYR A 54 -13.16 -21.12 0.14
CA TYR A 54 -13.05 -19.66 0.24
C TYR A 54 -13.26 -18.99 -1.11
N THR A 55 -13.78 -17.77 -1.12
CA THR A 55 -13.89 -16.96 -2.34
C THR A 55 -12.62 -16.14 -2.54
N ALA A 56 -12.20 -15.96 -3.79
CA ALA A 56 -11.12 -15.06 -4.19
C ALA A 56 -11.56 -14.20 -5.37
N GLN A 57 -11.02 -12.98 -5.44
CA GLN A 57 -11.27 -12.05 -6.54
C GLN A 57 -9.91 -11.43 -6.92
N PRO A 58 -9.63 -11.20 -8.22
CA PRO A 58 -8.44 -10.47 -8.60
C PRO A 58 -8.47 -9.09 -7.93
N PRO A 59 -7.29 -8.54 -7.56
CA PRO A 59 -7.23 -7.19 -7.06
C PRO A 59 -7.84 -6.25 -8.10
N PRO A 60 -8.56 -5.19 -7.67
CA PRO A 60 -8.96 -4.15 -8.61
C PRO A 60 -7.69 -3.69 -9.36
N PRO A 61 -7.79 -3.41 -10.67
CA PRO A 61 -6.70 -2.80 -11.42
C PRO A 61 -6.16 -1.65 -10.57
N PRO A 62 -4.83 -1.49 -10.44
CA PRO A 62 -4.29 -0.37 -9.69
C PRO A 62 -4.97 0.86 -10.26
N GLU A 63 -5.82 1.50 -9.47
CA GLU A 63 -6.46 2.73 -9.89
C GLU A 63 -5.27 3.64 -10.17
N THR A 64 -4.99 3.87 -11.46
CA THR A 64 -4.24 5.04 -11.88
C THR A 64 -4.93 6.12 -11.11
N ARG A 65 -4.23 6.69 -10.13
CA ARG A 65 -4.78 7.68 -9.23
C ARG A 65 -5.15 8.86 -10.10
N GLN A 66 -6.34 8.80 -10.70
CA GLN A 66 -7.07 9.93 -11.20
C GLN A 66 -7.42 10.65 -9.91
N GLY A 67 -6.46 11.46 -9.48
CA GLY A 67 -6.72 12.50 -8.53
C GLY A 67 -7.96 13.23 -9.01
N THR A 68 -8.81 13.58 -8.05
CA THR A 68 -9.68 14.74 -8.16
C THR A 68 -9.06 15.77 -9.11
N PRO A 69 -9.77 16.23 -10.16
CA PRO A 69 -9.25 17.26 -11.05
C PRO A 69 -8.93 18.48 -10.19
N GLY A 70 -7.64 18.77 -10.05
CA GLY A 70 -7.09 19.64 -9.02
C GLY A 70 -5.57 19.72 -9.11
N THR A 71 -5.11 20.07 -10.31
CA THR A 71 -3.78 20.61 -10.67
C THR A 71 -2.65 19.58 -10.91
N ASP A 72 -2.50 19.32 -12.21
CA ASP A 72 -1.30 19.02 -13.01
C ASP A 72 -0.56 17.68 -12.83
N GLU A 73 -0.78 16.85 -13.86
CA GLU A 73 -0.01 15.68 -14.26
C GLU A 73 1.29 16.11 -14.97
N ALA A 74 2.42 15.44 -14.71
CA ALA A 74 3.38 14.97 -15.72
C ALA A 74 4.54 14.20 -15.06
N GLU A 75 4.59 12.89 -15.32
CA GLU A 75 5.73 11.97 -15.34
C GLU A 75 7.10 12.43 -14.78
N SER A 76 7.56 11.77 -13.70
CA SER A 76 8.91 11.17 -13.56
C SER A 76 9.04 10.38 -12.24
N GLU A 77 9.02 9.05 -12.29
CA GLU A 77 9.72 8.23 -11.27
C GLU A 77 11.22 8.66 -11.29
N PRO A 78 11.90 9.07 -10.19
CA PRO A 78 11.77 8.66 -8.79
C PRO A 78 11.91 9.81 -7.75
N ASP A 79 11.20 10.93 -7.89
CA ASP A 79 11.29 12.07 -6.94
C ASP A 79 9.94 12.56 -6.35
N ASP A 80 8.81 12.03 -6.83
CA ASP A 80 7.47 12.49 -6.44
C ASP A 80 7.14 12.21 -4.96
N GLY A 81 7.61 11.08 -4.43
CA GLY A 81 7.41 10.73 -3.02
C GLY A 81 8.14 11.67 -2.06
N LEU A 82 9.34 12.12 -2.43
CA LEU A 82 10.16 13.02 -1.61
C LEU A 82 9.61 14.44 -1.63
N THR A 83 9.08 14.89 -2.77
CA THR A 83 8.50 16.22 -2.94
C THR A 83 7.23 16.38 -2.08
N ALA A 84 6.34 15.37 -2.07
CA ALA A 84 5.16 15.39 -1.22
C ALA A 84 5.50 15.39 0.29
N LEU A 85 6.53 14.65 0.70
CA LEU A 85 7.01 14.66 2.09
C LEU A 85 7.67 16.00 2.45
N ARG A 86 8.47 16.57 1.54
CA ARG A 86 9.12 17.87 1.72
C ARG A 86 8.08 18.98 1.82
N GLN A 87 7.01 18.96 1.02
CA GLN A 87 5.90 19.91 1.07
C GLN A 87 5.24 19.91 2.46
N ARG A 88 4.91 18.72 2.98
CA ARG A 88 4.31 18.57 4.33
C ARG A 88 5.25 19.06 5.43
N LEU A 89 6.54 18.72 5.32
CA LEU A 89 7.57 19.12 6.29
C LEU A 89 7.81 20.63 6.30
N ILE A 90 7.87 21.27 5.12
CA ILE A 90 8.00 22.73 5.02
C ILE A 90 6.74 23.40 5.59
N THR A 91 5.56 22.89 5.26
CA THR A 91 4.30 23.47 5.74
C THR A 91 4.20 23.41 7.27
N SER A 92 4.54 22.27 7.88
CA SER A 92 4.53 22.13 9.34
C SER A 92 5.61 22.99 10.02
N LEU A 93 6.77 23.15 9.39
CA LEU A 93 7.85 24.00 9.89
C LEU A 93 7.44 25.48 9.85
N VAL A 94 6.88 25.96 8.74
CA VAL A 94 6.40 27.35 8.63
C VAL A 94 5.34 27.67 9.67
N LEU A 95 4.42 26.73 9.94
CA LEU A 95 3.37 26.93 10.95
C LEU A 95 3.89 26.88 12.40
N SER A 96 4.94 26.10 12.69
CA SER A 96 5.47 25.92 14.05
C SER A 96 6.56 26.94 14.43
N VAL A 97 7.35 27.41 13.47
CA VAL A 97 8.47 28.34 13.70
C VAL A 97 8.05 29.63 14.43
N PRO A 98 6.95 30.33 14.07
CA PRO A 98 6.54 31.55 14.78
C PRO A 98 6.21 31.31 16.25
N VAL A 99 5.56 30.18 16.57
CA VAL A 99 5.20 29.80 17.94
C VAL A 99 6.45 29.52 18.77
N ILE A 100 7.40 28.76 18.21
CA ILE A 100 8.68 28.45 18.86
C ILE A 100 9.51 29.72 19.05
N ALA A 101 9.56 30.59 18.03
CA ALA A 101 10.28 31.85 18.10
C ALA A 101 9.71 32.77 19.21
N MET A 102 8.38 32.86 19.33
CA MET A 102 7.74 33.61 20.41
C MET A 102 8.10 33.04 21.81
N ALA A 103 8.21 31.71 21.94
CA ALA A 103 8.52 31.05 23.21
C ALA A 103 10.00 31.15 23.60
N MET A 104 10.92 31.04 22.64
CA MET A 104 12.37 30.90 22.89
C MET A 104 13.18 32.18 22.68
N VAL A 105 12.61 33.23 22.09
CA VAL A 105 13.30 34.53 21.93
C VAL A 105 12.85 35.46 23.07
N PRO A 106 13.62 35.55 24.17
CA PRO A 106 13.27 36.42 25.31
C PRO A 106 13.23 37.92 24.95
N ALA A 107 13.82 38.35 23.83
CA ALA A 107 13.67 39.72 23.33
C ALA A 107 12.26 40.05 22.79
N LEU A 108 11.39 39.05 22.60
CA LEU A 108 9.96 39.20 22.27
C LEU A 108 9.05 39.02 23.49
N GLN A 109 9.62 38.66 24.65
CA GLN A 109 8.92 38.68 25.92
C GLN A 109 8.98 40.13 26.39
N PHE A 110 7.87 40.87 26.23
CA PHE A 110 7.77 42.22 26.75
C PHE A 110 8.03 42.19 28.27
N ASP A 111 9.17 42.72 28.71
CA ASP A 111 9.37 43.09 30.11
C ASP A 111 8.32 44.16 30.46
N ASN A 112 7.58 43.94 31.55
CA ASN A 112 6.63 44.89 32.14
C ASN A 112 7.37 45.79 33.12
#